data_AF-A0A132A4F5-F1
#
_entry.id   AF-A0A132A4F5-F1
#
_cell.length_a   1.000
_cell.length_b   1.000
_cell.length_c   1.000
_cell.angle_alpha   90.00
_cell.angle_beta   90.00
_cell.angle_gamma   90.00
#
_symmetry.space_group_name_H-M   'P 1'
#
loop_
_entity.id
_entity.type
_entity.pdbx_description
1 polymer ?
#
loop_
_entity_poly.entity_id
_entity_poly.type
_entity_poly.pdbx_seq_one_letter_code
_entity_poly.pdbx_strand_id
1 'polypeptide(L)'
;MRSFRKKNYNKLKKEGRDPSEFDLETARNEVFRFGIKGLSAQDKKTARRDLAIRLGAIPKKPRGKNIKQHIEEVRERKKQEKLEEDSRREMGIKTKTKSSFKTKAKKKGLNEVRGMDYQLGTYRNGVQFLSKDDLKRIKSGK
;
A
#
# COMPACT_ATOMS: atom_id res chain seq x y z
N MET A 1 -29.11 -27.89 -8.11
CA MET A 1 -28.45 -26.61 -8.50
C MET A 1 -29.40 -25.42 -8.72
N ARG A 2 -30.64 -25.58 -9.22
CA ARG A 2 -31.58 -24.48 -9.54
C ARG A 2 -31.93 -23.53 -8.36
N SER A 3 -31.93 -24.04 -7.13
CA SER A 3 -32.27 -23.27 -5.91
C SER A 3 -31.26 -22.15 -5.58
N PHE A 4 -29.95 -22.40 -5.75
CA PHE A 4 -28.92 -21.41 -5.46
C PHE A 4 -28.95 -20.22 -6.43
N ARG A 5 -29.22 -20.49 -7.71
CA ARG A 5 -29.31 -19.45 -8.76
C ARG A 5 -30.48 -18.49 -8.50
N LYS A 6 -31.66 -19.01 -8.12
CA LYS A 6 -32.84 -18.19 -7.77
C LYS A 6 -32.62 -17.33 -6.52
N LYS A 7 -31.93 -17.85 -5.50
CA LYS A 7 -31.65 -17.09 -4.26
C LYS A 7 -30.71 -15.90 -4.51
N ASN A 8 -29.69 -16.06 -5.35
CA ASN A 8 -28.77 -14.97 -5.70
C ASN A 8 -29.46 -13.91 -6.57
N TYR A 9 -30.29 -14.32 -7.55
CA TYR A 9 -31.06 -13.41 -8.39
C TYR A 9 -31.97 -12.48 -7.58
N ASN A 10 -32.72 -13.05 -6.63
CA ASN A 10 -33.61 -12.26 -5.76
C ASN A 10 -32.84 -11.34 -4.80
N LYS A 11 -31.62 -11.71 -4.39
CA LYS A 11 -30.76 -10.85 -3.56
C LYS A 11 -30.22 -9.66 -4.35
N LEU A 12 -29.72 -9.90 -5.56
CA LEU A 12 -29.20 -8.85 -6.46
C LEU A 12 -30.29 -7.82 -6.78
N LYS A 13 -31.49 -8.31 -7.13
CA LYS A 13 -32.66 -7.45 -7.39
C LYS A 13 -33.06 -6.58 -6.19
N LYS A 14 -32.93 -7.09 -4.96
CA LYS A 14 -33.21 -6.31 -3.72
C LYS A 14 -32.18 -5.22 -3.45
N GLU A 15 -30.94 -5.42 -3.86
CA GLU A 15 -29.83 -4.46 -3.68
C GLU A 15 -29.74 -3.47 -4.87
N GLY A 16 -30.73 -3.45 -5.76
CA GLY A 16 -30.74 -2.57 -6.93
C GLY A 16 -29.69 -2.89 -8.00
N ARG A 17 -29.09 -4.09 -7.93
CA ARG A 17 -28.05 -4.53 -8.87
C ARG A 17 -28.65 -5.41 -9.95
N ASP A 18 -28.29 -5.13 -11.20
CA ASP A 18 -28.80 -5.92 -12.32
C ASP A 18 -28.19 -7.33 -12.30
N PRO A 19 -29.02 -8.39 -12.21
CA PRO A 19 -28.52 -9.75 -12.10
C PRO A 19 -27.90 -10.29 -13.40
N SER A 20 -27.98 -9.51 -14.49
CA SER A 20 -27.34 -9.80 -15.78
C SER A 20 -25.95 -9.19 -15.90
N GLU A 21 -25.56 -8.28 -15.00
CA GLU A 21 -24.23 -7.65 -15.01
C GLU A 21 -23.21 -8.54 -14.30
N PHE A 22 -22.09 -8.77 -14.97
CA PHE A 22 -20.96 -9.53 -14.43
C PHE A 22 -19.89 -8.57 -13.91
N ASP A 23 -19.75 -8.51 -12.59
CA ASP A 23 -18.72 -7.72 -11.94
C ASP A 23 -17.51 -8.61 -11.56
N LEU A 24 -16.32 -8.15 -11.95
CA LEU A 24 -15.07 -8.85 -11.69
C LEU A 24 -14.72 -8.91 -10.19
N GLU A 25 -15.11 -7.89 -9.42
CA GLU A 25 -14.82 -7.84 -7.99
C GLU A 25 -15.64 -8.86 -7.21
N THR A 26 -16.95 -8.93 -7.49
CA THR A 26 -17.82 -9.99 -6.95
C THR A 26 -17.35 -11.38 -7.37
N ALA A 27 -17.01 -11.61 -8.63
CA ALA A 27 -16.47 -12.89 -9.09
C ALA A 27 -15.18 -13.28 -8.35
N ARG A 28 -14.25 -12.34 -8.16
CA ARG A 28 -13.02 -12.56 -7.38
C ARG A 28 -13.32 -12.99 -5.94
N ASN A 29 -14.30 -12.35 -5.31
CA ASN A 29 -14.71 -12.67 -3.93
C ASN A 29 -15.38 -14.05 -3.83
N GLU A 30 -16.16 -14.43 -4.84
CA GLU A 30 -16.75 -15.76 -4.93
C GLU A 30 -15.70 -16.86 -5.09
N VAL A 31 -14.66 -16.63 -5.90
CA VAL A 31 -13.52 -17.54 -6.03
C VAL A 31 -12.83 -17.73 -4.67
N PHE A 32 -12.56 -16.67 -3.92
CA PHE A 32 -12.00 -16.79 -2.57
C PHE A 32 -12.93 -17.57 -1.63
N ARG A 33 -14.24 -17.26 -1.64
CA ARG A 33 -15.22 -17.96 -0.82
C ARG A 33 -15.29 -19.46 -1.16
N PHE A 34 -15.16 -19.80 -2.44
CA PHE A 34 -15.12 -21.17 -2.91
C PHE A 34 -13.85 -21.88 -2.44
N GLY A 35 -12.68 -21.28 -2.62
CA GLY A 35 -11.40 -21.86 -2.15
C GLY A 35 -11.39 -22.15 -0.65
N ILE A 36 -11.99 -21.28 0.17
CA ILE A 36 -12.12 -21.47 1.62
C ILE A 36 -12.96 -22.70 1.99
N LYS A 37 -13.93 -23.12 1.16
CA LYS A 37 -14.79 -24.27 1.48
C LYS A 37 -14.02 -25.58 1.58
N GLY A 38 -12.95 -25.73 0.78
CA GLY A 38 -12.10 -26.93 0.75
C GLY A 38 -11.08 -27.04 1.88
N LEU A 39 -10.91 -26.00 2.70
CA LEU A 39 -9.92 -25.98 3.79
C LEU A 39 -10.38 -26.73 5.05
N SER A 40 -9.39 -27.16 5.84
CA SER A 40 -9.56 -27.74 7.18
C SER A 40 -10.31 -26.78 8.11
N ALA A 41 -10.87 -27.27 9.22
CA ALA A 41 -11.65 -26.43 10.12
C ALA A 41 -10.85 -25.25 10.72
N GLN A 42 -9.55 -25.44 10.99
CA GLN A 42 -8.69 -24.40 11.53
C GLN A 42 -8.35 -23.36 10.46
N ASP A 43 -7.92 -23.81 9.28
CA ASP A 43 -7.53 -22.94 8.17
C ASP A 43 -8.73 -22.18 7.58
N LYS A 44 -9.92 -22.79 7.65
CA LYS A 44 -11.17 -22.14 7.26
C LYS A 44 -11.49 -20.95 8.16
N LYS A 45 -11.11 -20.97 9.44
CA LYS A 45 -11.32 -19.83 10.35
C LYS A 45 -10.37 -18.68 10.04
N THR A 46 -9.10 -18.96 9.78
CA THR A 46 -8.11 -17.93 9.42
C THR A 46 -8.46 -17.31 8.08
N ALA A 47 -8.70 -18.12 7.04
CA ALA A 47 -9.01 -17.63 5.71
C ALA A 47 -10.33 -16.84 5.64
N ARG A 48 -11.34 -17.18 6.46
CA ARG A 48 -12.57 -16.38 6.60
C ARG A 48 -12.32 -15.02 7.25
N ARG A 49 -11.44 -14.94 8.25
CA ARG A 49 -11.06 -13.65 8.85
C ARG A 49 -10.34 -12.77 7.83
N ASP A 50 -9.41 -13.35 7.07
CA ASP A 50 -8.70 -12.62 6.03
C ASP A 50 -9.64 -12.11 4.94
N LEU A 51 -10.61 -12.93 4.53
CA LEU A 51 -11.66 -12.52 3.59
C LEU A 51 -12.50 -11.37 4.18
N ALA A 52 -12.90 -11.45 5.44
CA ALA A 52 -13.67 -10.39 6.08
C ALA A 52 -12.88 -9.06 6.11
N ILE A 53 -11.59 -9.11 6.43
CA ILE A 53 -10.71 -7.93 6.41
C ILE A 53 -10.61 -7.34 4.99
N ARG A 54 -10.47 -8.19 3.96
CA ARG A 54 -10.46 -7.75 2.55
C ARG A 54 -11.77 -7.08 2.13
N LEU A 55 -12.90 -7.54 2.68
CA LEU A 55 -14.23 -6.94 2.47
C LEU A 55 -14.48 -5.67 3.31
N GLY A 56 -13.47 -5.20 4.06
CA GLY A 56 -13.54 -3.95 4.83
C GLY A 56 -13.82 -4.13 6.33
N ALA A 57 -13.85 -5.35 6.85
CA ALA A 57 -13.95 -5.55 8.30
C ALA A 57 -12.69 -5.04 9.01
N ILE A 58 -12.87 -4.36 10.15
CA ILE A 58 -11.76 -3.86 10.96
C ILE A 58 -11.11 -5.04 11.72
N PRO A 59 -9.80 -5.29 11.57
CA PRO A 59 -9.13 -6.35 12.31
C PRO A 59 -9.11 -6.02 13.81
N LYS A 60 -9.16 -7.06 14.65
CA LYS A 60 -9.07 -6.89 16.10
C LYS A 60 -7.71 -6.28 16.48
N LYS A 61 -7.73 -5.27 17.36
CA LYS A 61 -6.52 -4.64 17.89
C LYS A 61 -5.62 -5.69 18.55
N PRO A 62 -4.32 -5.75 18.21
CA PRO A 62 -3.39 -6.66 18.87
C PRO A 62 -3.24 -6.28 20.35
N ARG A 63 -3.01 -7.27 21.21
CA ARG A 63 -2.62 -7.01 22.60
C ARG A 63 -1.26 -6.32 22.63
N GLY A 64 -1.03 -5.49 23.64
CA GLY A 64 0.30 -4.90 23.86
C GLY A 64 1.35 -6.00 24.03
N LYS A 65 2.46 -5.87 23.31
CA LYS A 65 3.63 -6.74 23.41
C LYS A 65 4.80 -5.96 24.01
N ASN A 66 5.75 -6.66 24.62
CA ASN A 66 7.01 -6.04 25.02
C ASN A 66 7.76 -5.52 23.78
N ILE A 67 8.31 -4.31 23.87
CA ILE A 67 8.97 -3.63 22.75
C ILE A 67 10.15 -4.45 22.21
N LYS A 68 10.97 -5.06 23.08
CA LYS A 68 12.14 -5.84 22.66
C LYS A 68 11.74 -7.05 21.82
N GLN A 69 10.77 -7.83 22.33
CA GLN A 69 10.20 -8.99 21.62
C GLN A 69 9.58 -8.59 20.28
N HIS A 70 8.86 -7.47 20.24
CA HIS A 70 8.25 -6.99 18.99
C HIS A 70 9.31 -6.63 17.94
N ILE A 71 10.40 -5.99 18.34
CA ILE A 71 11.50 -5.64 17.44
C ILE A 71 12.17 -6.90 16.87
N GLU A 72 12.39 -7.92 17.71
CA GLU A 72 12.95 -9.21 17.31
C GLU A 72 12.03 -9.92 16.31
N GLU A 73 10.74 -10.06 16.61
CA GLU A 73 9.74 -10.64 15.69
C GLU A 73 9.72 -9.94 14.32
N VAL A 74 9.81 -8.60 14.30
CA VAL A 74 9.83 -7.82 13.06
C VAL A 74 11.12 -8.05 12.29
N ARG A 75 12.27 -8.17 12.97
CA ARG A 75 13.57 -8.47 12.32
C ARG A 75 13.56 -9.86 11.71
N GLU A 76 13.06 -10.86 12.42
CA GLU A 76 12.96 -12.24 11.93
C GLU A 76 12.01 -12.34 10.73
N ARG A 77 10.82 -11.73 10.81
CA ARG A 77 9.88 -11.69 9.70
C ARG A 77 10.50 -11.06 8.45
N LYS A 78 11.25 -9.97 8.61
CA LYS A 78 11.96 -9.32 7.48
C LYS A 78 13.06 -10.21 6.91
N LYS A 79 13.74 -11.01 7.72
CA LYS A 79 14.74 -11.97 7.24
C LYS A 79 14.08 -13.10 6.44
N GLN A 80 12.99 -13.66 6.96
CA GLN A 80 12.22 -14.70 6.28
C GLN A 80 11.63 -14.20 4.95
N GLU A 81 11.04 -13.00 4.94
CA GLU A 81 10.51 -12.38 3.71
C GLU A 81 11.60 -12.22 2.64
N LYS A 82 12.82 -11.83 3.03
CA LYS A 82 13.96 -11.73 2.10
C LYS A 82 14.39 -13.09 1.56
N LEU A 83 14.53 -14.09 2.43
CA LEU A 83 14.91 -15.44 2.03
C LEU A 83 13.89 -16.06 1.06
N GLU A 84 12.59 -15.88 1.32
CA GLU A 84 11.53 -16.29 0.41
C GLU A 84 11.60 -15.54 -0.92
N GLU A 85 11.91 -14.24 -0.89
CA GLU A 85 12.06 -13.45 -2.11
C GLU A 85 13.25 -13.91 -2.95
N ASP A 86 14.40 -14.14 -2.31
CA ASP A 86 15.62 -14.60 -2.95
C ASP A 86 15.44 -16.01 -3.53
N SER A 87 14.83 -16.94 -2.78
CA SER A 87 14.48 -18.27 -3.27
C SER A 87 13.53 -18.23 -4.47
N ARG A 88 12.54 -17.32 -4.46
CA ARG A 88 11.63 -17.17 -5.61
C ARG A 88 12.34 -16.61 -6.84
N ARG A 89 13.33 -15.72 -6.65
CA ARG A 89 14.17 -15.21 -7.74
C ARG A 89 15.06 -16.30 -8.32
N GLU A 90 15.65 -17.15 -7.47
CA GLU A 90 16.43 -18.32 -7.90
C GLU A 90 15.58 -19.29 -8.72
N MET A 91 14.31 -19.50 -8.34
CA MET A 91 13.35 -20.29 -9.12
C MET A 91 12.78 -19.58 -10.36
N GLY A 92 13.29 -18.39 -10.71
CA GLY A 92 12.84 -17.61 -11.87
C GLY A 92 11.42 -17.03 -11.76
N ILE A 93 10.81 -17.07 -10.57
CA ILE A 93 9.47 -16.54 -10.32
C ILE A 93 9.57 -15.04 -10.09
N LYS A 94 8.87 -14.24 -10.91
CA LYS A 94 8.79 -12.78 -10.75
C LYS A 94 8.28 -12.42 -9.36
N THR A 95 9.11 -11.79 -8.55
CA THR A 95 8.70 -11.27 -7.24
C THR A 95 8.00 -9.93 -7.43
N LYS A 96 6.98 -9.66 -6.59
CA LYS A 96 6.32 -8.35 -6.59
C LYS A 96 7.32 -7.35 -6.04
N THR A 97 7.86 -6.50 -6.89
CA THR A 97 8.61 -5.34 -6.41
C THR A 97 7.67 -4.53 -5.54
N LYS A 98 8.10 -4.16 -4.33
CA LYS A 98 7.41 -3.13 -3.56
C LYS A 98 7.44 -1.91 -4.48
N SER A 99 6.33 -1.62 -5.16
CA SER A 99 6.19 -0.37 -5.88
C SER A 99 6.26 0.68 -4.78
N SER A 100 7.46 1.18 -4.53
CA SER A 100 7.60 2.45 -3.88
C SER A 100 6.81 3.36 -4.81
N PHE A 101 5.59 3.73 -4.42
CA PHE A 101 5.06 5.03 -4.76
C PHE A 101 6.08 6.01 -4.20
N LYS A 102 7.22 6.13 -4.89
CA LYS A 102 8.01 7.34 -4.92
C LYS A 102 7.03 8.27 -5.59
N THR A 103 6.12 8.86 -4.81
CA THR A 103 5.85 10.28 -4.99
C THR A 103 7.24 10.84 -5.23
N LYS A 104 7.51 11.28 -6.47
CA LYS A 104 8.79 11.90 -6.79
C LYS A 104 8.93 12.94 -5.71
N ALA A 105 9.73 12.68 -4.68
CA ALA A 105 9.97 13.65 -3.64
C ALA A 105 10.51 14.79 -4.45
N LYS A 106 9.75 15.89 -4.57
CA LYS A 106 10.21 17.08 -5.26
C LYS A 106 11.59 17.27 -4.67
N LYS A 107 12.64 17.20 -5.51
CA LYS A 107 14.01 17.41 -5.04
C LYS A 107 13.93 18.80 -4.44
N LYS A 108 13.83 18.88 -3.11
CA LYS A 108 13.85 20.16 -2.42
C LYS A 108 15.17 20.75 -2.85
N GLY A 109 15.12 21.83 -3.63
CA GLY A 109 16.32 22.61 -3.83
C GLY A 109 16.86 22.90 -2.44
N LEU A 110 18.18 22.89 -2.24
CA LEU A 110 18.78 23.24 -0.95
C LEU A 110 18.55 24.73 -0.58
N ASN A 111 17.42 25.31 -0.97
CA ASN A 111 17.02 26.67 -0.71
C ASN A 111 15.58 26.82 -0.22
N GLU A 112 14.92 25.72 0.14
CA GLU A 112 13.70 25.81 0.96
C GLU A 112 14.11 26.03 2.42
N VAL A 113 14.72 27.17 2.72
CA VAL A 113 14.65 27.73 4.09
C VAL A 113 13.19 28.12 4.27
N ARG A 114 12.51 27.33 5.09
CA ARG A 114 11.06 27.43 5.28
C ARG A 114 10.71 28.83 5.82
N GLY A 115 10.18 29.70 4.96
CA GLY A 115 9.38 30.87 5.35
C GLY A 115 10.09 32.22 5.51
N MET A 116 11.21 32.49 4.83
CA MET A 116 11.80 33.84 4.81
C MET A 116 12.13 34.26 3.37
N ASP A 117 11.26 35.11 2.81
CA ASP A 117 11.31 35.59 1.42
C ASP A 117 12.46 36.59 1.13
N TYR A 118 13.33 36.84 2.12
CA TYR A 118 14.39 37.84 2.05
C TYR A 118 15.76 37.29 1.61
N GLN A 119 15.89 35.98 1.36
CA GLN A 119 17.17 35.37 0.98
C GLN A 119 17.45 35.48 -0.53
N LEU A 120 18.57 36.10 -0.90
CA LEU A 120 19.04 36.22 -2.28
C LEU A 120 19.91 35.02 -2.67
N GLY A 121 19.47 34.18 -3.61
CA GLY A 121 20.22 33.00 -4.06
C GLY A 121 20.25 31.86 -3.04
N THR A 122 21.13 30.86 -3.22
CA THR A 122 21.17 29.64 -2.40
C THR A 122 22.30 29.58 -1.38
N TYR A 123 22.00 29.35 -0.10
CA TYR A 123 23.04 29.13 0.92
C TYR A 123 23.36 27.65 1.10
N ARG A 124 24.63 27.28 0.93
CA ARG A 124 25.10 25.90 1.13
C ARG A 124 26.50 25.93 1.74
N ASN A 125 26.73 25.11 2.76
CA ASN A 125 28.05 24.87 3.35
C ASN A 125 28.83 26.15 3.72
N GLY A 126 28.16 27.12 4.34
CA GLY A 126 28.81 28.37 4.76
C GLY A 126 28.87 29.47 3.70
N VAL A 127 28.48 29.19 2.45
CA VAL A 127 28.65 30.11 1.30
C VAL A 127 27.32 30.43 0.64
N GLN A 128 27.12 31.70 0.28
CA GLN A 128 25.97 32.17 -0.48
C GLN A 128 26.26 32.12 -1.99
N PHE A 129 25.48 31.32 -2.72
CA PHE A 129 25.56 31.21 -4.18
C PHE A 129 24.50 32.10 -4.83
N LEU A 130 24.92 33.04 -5.67
CA LEU A 130 24.03 33.92 -6.43
C LEU A 130 23.98 33.47 -7.89
N SER A 131 22.78 33.40 -8.46
CA SER A 131 22.62 33.17 -9.91
C SER A 131 22.88 34.46 -10.69
N LYS A 132 23.11 34.34 -12.01
CA LYS A 132 23.22 35.50 -12.90
C LYS A 132 21.97 36.37 -12.85
N ASP A 133 20.80 35.77 -12.67
CA ASP A 133 19.53 36.49 -12.62
C ASP A 133 19.31 37.19 -11.27
N ASP A 134 19.79 36.60 -10.17
CA ASP A 134 19.85 37.29 -8.87
C ASP A 134 20.74 38.53 -8.95
N LEU A 135 21.91 38.40 -9.59
CA LEU A 135 22.85 39.51 -9.82
C LEU A 135 22.25 40.58 -10.73
N LYS A 136 21.50 40.19 -11.78
CA LYS A 136 20.77 41.13 -12.63
C LYS A 136 19.71 41.88 -11.83
N ARG A 137 18.93 41.21 -10.98
CA ARG A 137 17.90 41.84 -10.14
C ARG A 137 18.49 42.86 -9.17
N ILE A 138 19.67 42.58 -8.62
CA ILE A 138 20.42 43.54 -7.79
C ILE A 138 20.87 44.75 -8.62
N LYS A 139 21.36 44.52 -9.84
CA LYS A 139 21.87 45.59 -10.72
C LYS A 139 20.76 46.42 -11.37
N SER A 140 19.61 45.82 -11.65
CA SER A 140 18.45 46.48 -12.24
C SER A 140 17.60 47.21 -11.21
N GLY A 141 17.98 47.17 -9.92
CA GLY A 141 17.29 47.85 -8.82
C GLY A 141 17.52 49.36 -8.84
N LYS A 142 16.91 50.02 -9.83
CA LYS A 142 16.25 51.31 -9.72
C LYS A 142 14.80 51.12 -10.13
#